data_AF-A0A3S0XYH9-F1
#
_entry.id   AF-A0A3S0XYH9-F1
#
_cell.length_a   1.000
_cell.length_b   1.000
_cell.length_c   1.000
_cell.angle_alpha   90.00
_cell.angle_beta   90.00
_cell.angle_gamma   90.00
#
_symmetry.space_group_name_H-M   'P 1'
#
loop_
_entity.id
_entity.type
_entity.pdbx_description
1 polymer ?
#
loop_
_entity_poly.entity_id
_entity_poly.type
_entity_poly.pdbx_seq_one_letter_code
_entity_poly.pdbx_strand_id
1 'polypeptide(L)'
;MRNLIYTGAAFVIVAAFISAAYAKDNIGNSDVSHLESGVAYPSSIGFQGATHEFKVHVQGQPLKELVIDLPEFLSISKGIEVKNQSGEKIDAQVSVNNRTATVVFSQPVEPQTTLLVELQGVNTSIRNHIWLYRVYGKMPNLTAQIPLGTVRIQTYGR
;
A
#
# COMPACT_ATOMS: atom_id res chain seq x y z
N MET A 1 0.59 -43.32 -67.13
CA MET A 1 1.37 -42.11 -66.75
C MET A 1 0.37 -40.95 -66.78
N ARG A 2 0.12 -40.12 -65.76
CA ARG A 2 0.86 -39.71 -64.57
C ARG A 2 -0.15 -38.89 -63.73
N ASN A 3 -0.21 -39.11 -62.41
CA ASN A 3 -1.13 -38.40 -61.51
C ASN A 3 -0.65 -36.95 -61.32
N LEU A 4 -1.56 -35.97 -61.36
CA LEU A 4 -1.31 -34.60 -60.92
C LEU A 4 -2.35 -34.22 -59.86
N ILE A 5 -1.90 -34.34 -58.61
CA ILE A 5 -2.57 -33.89 -57.40
C ILE A 5 -2.20 -32.42 -57.24
N TYR A 6 -3.19 -31.52 -57.27
CA TYR A 6 -2.98 -30.12 -56.86
C TYR A 6 -3.52 -29.95 -55.44
N THR A 7 -2.63 -30.11 -54.47
CA THR A 7 -2.89 -29.81 -53.05
C THR A 7 -2.63 -28.33 -52.82
N GLY A 8 -3.68 -27.52 -52.75
CA GLY A 8 -3.58 -26.13 -52.31
C GLY A 8 -3.51 -26.08 -50.78
N ALA A 9 -2.35 -25.73 -50.22
CA ALA A 9 -2.22 -25.47 -48.79
C ALA A 9 -2.69 -24.03 -48.49
N ALA A 10 -3.79 -23.88 -47.76
CA ALA A 10 -4.24 -22.60 -47.23
C ALA A 10 -3.65 -22.40 -45.83
N PHE A 11 -2.73 -21.43 -45.68
CA PHE A 11 -2.25 -20.98 -44.38
C PHE A 11 -3.19 -19.90 -43.83
N VAL A 12 -3.90 -20.21 -42.74
CA VAL A 12 -4.68 -19.23 -41.98
C VAL A 12 -3.78 -18.69 -40.86
N ILE A 13 -3.30 -17.46 -40.99
CA ILE A 13 -2.57 -16.78 -39.91
C ILE A 13 -3.62 -16.03 -39.07
N VAL A 14 -3.98 -16.60 -37.91
CA VAL A 14 -4.82 -15.92 -36.93
C VAL A 14 -3.93 -15.01 -36.09
N ALA A 15 -3.89 -13.72 -36.41
CA ALA A 15 -3.33 -12.71 -35.52
C ALA A 15 -4.33 -12.49 -34.37
N ALA A 16 -4.09 -13.13 -33.22
CA ALA A 16 -4.84 -12.82 -32.01
C ALA A 16 -4.38 -11.44 -31.50
N PHE A 17 -5.16 -10.41 -31.82
CA PHE A 17 -5.08 -9.13 -31.11
C PHE A 17 -5.56 -9.36 -29.68
N ILE A 18 -4.63 -9.76 -28.80
CA ILE A 18 -4.87 -9.68 -27.36
C ILE A 18 -4.97 -8.20 -27.00
N SER A 19 -6.19 -7.66 -27.00
CA SER A 19 -6.45 -6.39 -26.33
C SER A 19 -6.06 -6.60 -24.87
N ALA A 20 -4.91 -6.03 -24.47
CA ALA A 20 -4.58 -5.88 -23.07
C ALA A 20 -5.67 -4.97 -22.47
N ALA A 21 -6.67 -5.58 -21.85
CA ALA A 21 -7.62 -4.86 -21.04
C ALA A 21 -6.86 -4.36 -19.81
N TYR A 22 -6.40 -3.11 -19.87
CA TYR A 22 -5.92 -2.42 -18.69
C TYR A 22 -7.14 -2.23 -17.77
N ALA A 23 -7.13 -2.92 -16.62
CA ALA A 23 -8.10 -2.65 -15.57
C ALA A 23 -7.92 -1.18 -15.16
N LYS A 24 -8.89 -0.32 -15.55
CA LYS A 24 -8.95 1.05 -15.07
C LYS A 24 -9.44 0.99 -13.63
N ASP A 25 -8.61 1.50 -12.73
CA ASP A 25 -8.92 1.54 -11.32
C ASP A 25 -10.13 2.45 -11.07
N ASN A 26 -11.21 1.89 -10.50
CA ASN A 26 -12.46 2.59 -10.17
C ASN A 26 -12.54 2.95 -8.67
N ILE A 27 -11.43 2.81 -7.92
CA ILE A 27 -11.36 3.10 -6.48
C ILE A 27 -11.73 4.57 -6.15
N GLY A 28 -11.67 5.49 -7.12
CA GLY A 28 -12.08 6.89 -6.93
C GLY A 28 -13.54 7.09 -6.51
N ASN A 29 -14.39 6.06 -6.54
CA ASN A 29 -15.78 6.10 -6.08
C ASN A 29 -16.09 5.04 -5.00
N SER A 30 -15.09 4.62 -4.22
CA SER A 30 -15.34 3.73 -3.08
C SER A 30 -15.73 4.54 -1.84
N ASP A 31 -16.93 4.32 -1.30
CA ASP A 31 -17.40 4.91 -0.04
C ASP A 31 -16.68 4.34 1.20
N VAL A 32 -15.56 3.65 1.02
CA VAL A 32 -14.79 2.97 2.07
C VAL A 32 -13.34 3.41 2.07
N SER A 33 -12.80 3.59 3.28
CA SER A 33 -11.40 3.95 3.45
C SER A 33 -10.49 2.89 2.84
N HIS A 34 -9.47 3.33 2.10
CA HIS A 34 -8.56 2.45 1.37
C HIS A 34 -7.13 2.97 1.40
N LEU A 35 -6.20 2.09 1.03
CA LEU A 35 -4.77 2.35 1.00
C LEU A 35 -4.34 2.70 -0.43
N GLU A 36 -3.39 3.61 -0.56
CA GLU A 36 -2.68 3.89 -1.81
C GLU A 36 -1.22 3.41 -1.74
N SER A 37 -0.52 3.48 -2.88
CA SER A 37 0.84 2.97 -3.07
C SER A 37 1.81 3.31 -1.93
N GLY A 38 2.67 2.35 -1.58
CA GLY A 38 3.74 2.55 -0.60
C GLY A 38 5.12 2.70 -1.24
N VAL A 39 5.96 3.53 -0.65
CA VAL A 39 7.34 3.81 -1.10
C VAL A 39 8.31 3.82 0.08
N ALA A 40 9.59 3.67 -0.21
CA ALA A 40 10.67 3.84 0.77
C ALA A 40 11.68 4.87 0.27
N TYR A 41 12.21 5.68 1.19
CA TYR A 41 13.28 6.61 0.91
C TYR A 41 14.28 6.66 2.07
N PRO A 42 15.57 6.35 1.81
CA PRO A 42 16.09 5.72 0.60
C PRO A 42 15.49 4.32 0.36
N SER A 43 15.28 3.94 -0.90
CA SER A 43 14.69 2.65 -1.28
C SER A 43 15.71 1.51 -1.41
N SER A 44 16.96 1.71 -1.00
CA SER A 44 18.00 0.68 -1.10
C SER A 44 17.75 -0.46 -0.10
N ILE A 45 17.90 -1.69 -0.57
CA ILE A 45 17.81 -2.89 0.28
C ILE A 45 18.83 -2.82 1.42
N GLY A 46 18.41 -3.15 2.64
CA GLY A 46 19.26 -3.16 3.83
C GLY A 46 19.67 -1.79 4.36
N PHE A 47 19.17 -0.68 3.79
CA PHE A 47 19.38 0.65 4.34
C PHE A 47 18.77 0.74 5.73
N GLN A 48 19.55 1.20 6.71
CA GLN A 48 19.10 1.38 8.09
C GLN A 48 18.66 2.82 8.29
N GLY A 49 17.48 3.00 8.87
CA GLY A 49 16.90 4.31 9.13
C GLY A 49 16.17 4.91 7.94
N ALA A 50 15.66 4.09 7.01
CA ALA A 50 14.82 4.57 5.91
C ALA A 50 13.50 5.15 6.44
N THR A 51 12.82 5.96 5.63
CA THR A 51 11.41 6.26 5.85
C THR A 51 10.58 5.43 4.88
N HIS A 52 9.60 4.73 5.43
CA HIS A 52 8.60 4.02 4.66
C HIS A 52 7.32 4.86 4.69
N GLU A 53 6.69 5.05 3.54
CA GLU A 53 5.56 5.95 3.39
C GLU A 53 4.44 5.27 2.62
N PHE A 54 3.21 5.54 3.01
CA PHE A 54 2.02 5.16 2.25
C PHE A 54 0.89 6.12 2.54
N LYS A 55 -0.18 6.05 1.74
CA LYS A 55 -1.36 6.90 1.94
C LYS A 55 -2.57 6.09 2.38
N VAL A 56 -3.41 6.75 3.17
CA VAL A 56 -4.75 6.28 3.52
C VAL A 56 -5.76 7.31 3.07
N HIS A 57 -6.69 6.93 2.20
CA HIS A 57 -7.85 7.74 1.89
C HIS A 57 -8.94 7.42 2.89
N VAL A 58 -9.31 8.38 3.73
CA VAL A 58 -10.40 8.22 4.69
C VAL A 58 -11.71 8.49 3.95
N GLN A 59 -12.61 7.51 3.92
CA GLN A 59 -13.90 7.61 3.23
C GLN A 59 -15.00 6.94 4.05
N GLY A 60 -16.24 7.41 3.85
CA GLY A 60 -17.45 6.85 4.49
C GLY A 60 -17.62 7.19 5.97
N GLN A 61 -16.61 6.97 6.81
CA GLN A 61 -16.66 7.25 8.25
C GLN A 61 -15.36 7.87 8.77
N PRO A 62 -15.42 8.73 9.82
CA PRO A 62 -14.23 9.26 10.45
C PRO A 62 -13.32 8.18 11.01
N LEU A 63 -12.01 8.40 10.96
CA LEU A 63 -10.99 7.47 11.42
C LEU A 63 -10.39 7.96 12.75
N LYS A 64 -10.56 7.20 13.83
CA LYS A 64 -10.00 7.55 15.16
C LYS A 64 -8.63 6.95 15.43
N GLU A 65 -8.30 5.84 14.79
CA GLU A 65 -7.08 5.08 15.06
C GLU A 65 -6.65 4.32 13.80
N LEU A 66 -5.34 4.34 13.52
CA LEU A 66 -4.68 3.44 12.59
C LEU A 66 -3.86 2.40 13.35
N VAL A 67 -3.95 1.16 12.94
CA VAL A 67 -3.12 0.07 13.43
C VAL A 67 -2.38 -0.56 12.27
N ILE A 68 -1.06 -0.66 12.42
CA ILE A 68 -0.15 -1.11 11.37
C ILE A 68 0.61 -2.32 11.92
N ASP A 69 0.36 -3.48 11.32
CA ASP A 69 1.19 -4.65 11.56
C ASP A 69 2.47 -4.53 10.75
N LEU A 70 3.59 -4.47 11.46
CA LEU A 70 4.92 -4.44 10.90
C LEU A 70 5.31 -5.85 10.41
N PRO A 71 5.95 -5.96 9.23
CA PRO A 71 6.58 -7.19 8.78
C PRO A 71 7.56 -7.74 9.83
N GLU A 72 7.84 -9.03 9.75
CA GLU A 72 8.95 -9.61 10.51
C GLU A 72 10.28 -8.94 10.13
N PHE A 73 11.22 -8.96 11.08
CA PHE A 73 12.57 -8.43 10.87
C PHE A 73 12.64 -6.91 10.63
N LEU A 74 11.56 -6.19 10.94
CA LEU A 74 11.46 -4.74 10.78
C LEU A 74 11.18 -4.04 12.11
N SER A 75 11.87 -2.93 12.36
CA SER A 75 11.63 -2.06 13.51
C SER A 75 11.62 -0.58 13.11
N ILE A 76 11.01 0.27 13.95
CA ILE A 76 10.88 1.71 13.76
C ILE A 76 11.61 2.41 14.90
N SER A 77 12.55 3.30 14.59
CA SER A 77 13.39 3.96 15.59
C SER A 77 13.11 5.45 15.79
N LYS A 78 12.45 6.12 14.85
CA LYS A 78 12.15 7.57 14.94
C LYS A 78 10.66 7.89 15.07
N GLY A 79 9.81 6.87 15.09
CA GLY A 79 8.37 7.01 15.27
C GLY A 79 7.60 7.07 13.96
N ILE A 80 6.38 7.59 14.03
CA ILE A 80 5.46 7.72 12.90
C ILE A 80 4.97 9.17 12.85
N GLU A 81 4.96 9.74 11.65
CA GLU A 81 4.34 11.02 11.38
C GLU A 81 3.16 10.83 10.43
N VAL A 82 2.08 11.57 10.67
CA VAL A 82 0.91 11.59 9.78
C VAL A 82 0.64 13.01 9.35
N LYS A 83 0.47 13.22 8.06
CA LYS A 83 0.13 14.52 7.46
C LYS A 83 -1.17 14.42 6.66
N ASN A 84 -1.87 15.54 6.51
CA ASN A 84 -3.00 15.65 5.57
C ASN A 84 -2.50 15.91 4.14
N GLN A 85 -3.43 15.97 3.17
CA GLN A 85 -3.13 16.27 1.77
C GLN A 85 -2.44 17.63 1.52
N SER A 86 -2.54 18.56 2.47
CA SER A 86 -1.86 19.87 2.41
C SER A 86 -0.43 19.82 2.96
N GLY A 87 0.01 18.66 3.46
CA GLY A 87 1.31 18.48 4.11
C GLY A 87 1.35 18.91 5.58
N GLU A 88 0.22 19.31 6.16
CA GLU A 88 0.14 19.70 7.56
C GLU A 88 0.12 18.45 8.44
N LYS A 89 0.91 18.49 9.52
CA LYS A 89 0.95 17.40 10.49
C LYS A 89 -0.39 17.28 11.22
N ILE A 90 -0.91 16.06 11.31
CA ILE A 90 -2.07 15.73 12.13
C ILE A 90 -1.58 15.29 13.50
N ASP A 91 -2.19 15.86 14.54
CA ASP A 91 -1.87 15.54 15.91
C ASP A 91 -2.38 14.12 16.28
N ALA A 92 -1.47 13.31 16.79
CA ALA A 92 -1.73 11.92 17.11
C ALA A 92 -0.74 11.38 18.15
N GLN A 93 -1.21 10.47 18.99
CA GLN A 93 -0.37 9.67 19.87
C GLN A 93 0.09 8.42 19.13
N VAL A 94 1.40 8.18 19.12
CA VAL A 94 2.01 7.04 18.46
C VAL A 94 2.60 6.10 19.49
N SER A 95 2.34 4.80 19.33
CA SER A 95 3.02 3.75 20.07
C SER A 95 3.47 2.66 19.12
N VAL A 96 4.63 2.06 19.40
CA VAL A 96 5.14 0.90 18.68
C VAL A 96 5.45 -0.16 19.73
N ASN A 97 4.70 -1.25 19.70
CA ASN A 97 4.89 -2.37 20.62
C ASN A 97 5.01 -3.67 19.83
N ASN A 98 6.10 -4.40 20.06
CA ASN A 98 6.45 -5.60 19.31
C ASN A 98 6.49 -5.33 17.80
N ARG A 99 5.48 -5.82 17.07
CA ARG A 99 5.31 -5.66 15.63
C ARG A 99 4.04 -4.91 15.27
N THR A 100 3.48 -4.15 16.21
CA THR A 100 2.27 -3.37 15.98
C THR A 100 2.57 -1.92 16.29
N ALA A 101 2.35 -1.07 15.30
CA ALA A 101 2.35 0.37 15.50
C ALA A 101 0.92 0.89 15.52
N THR A 102 0.59 1.68 16.52
CA THR A 102 -0.73 2.27 16.70
C THR A 102 -0.61 3.79 16.68
N VAL A 103 -1.44 4.42 15.86
CA VAL A 103 -1.59 5.87 15.76
C VAL A 103 -3.01 6.21 16.18
N VAL A 104 -3.16 6.86 17.34
CA VAL A 104 -4.44 7.35 17.86
C VAL A 104 -4.53 8.84 17.58
N PHE A 105 -5.47 9.25 16.74
CA PHE A 105 -5.62 10.66 16.39
C PHE A 105 -6.25 11.43 17.57
N SER A 106 -5.75 12.64 17.84
CA SER A 106 -6.28 13.49 18.91
C SER A 106 -7.73 13.89 18.67
N GLN A 107 -8.12 13.99 17.40
CA GLN A 107 -9.50 14.10 16.92
C GLN A 107 -9.71 13.10 15.78
N PRO A 108 -10.90 12.47 15.64
CA PRO A 108 -11.18 11.63 14.49
C PRO A 108 -10.93 12.39 13.18
N VAL A 109 -10.21 11.75 12.25
CA VAL A 109 -9.95 12.31 10.93
C VAL A 109 -11.21 12.15 10.09
N GLU A 110 -11.72 13.26 9.57
CA GLU A 110 -12.95 13.26 8.77
C GLU A 110 -12.77 12.55 7.40
N PRO A 111 -13.85 11.97 6.85
CA PRO A 111 -13.86 11.49 5.47
C PRO A 111 -13.39 12.54 4.46
N GLN A 112 -12.98 12.07 3.29
CA GLN A 112 -12.40 12.86 2.20
C GLN A 112 -11.03 13.47 2.53
N THR A 113 -10.39 13.01 3.61
CA THR A 113 -9.01 13.35 3.94
C THR A 113 -8.07 12.28 3.41
N THR A 114 -6.99 12.69 2.74
CA THR A 114 -5.87 11.81 2.41
C THR A 114 -4.79 11.99 3.46
N LEU A 115 -4.51 10.90 4.16
CA LEU A 115 -3.43 10.81 5.13
C LEU A 115 -2.16 10.33 4.44
N LEU A 116 -1.06 11.05 4.62
CA LEU A 116 0.28 10.57 4.33
C LEU A 116 0.89 10.02 5.63
N VAL A 117 1.18 8.73 5.67
CA VAL A 117 1.71 8.04 6.85
C VAL A 117 3.18 7.72 6.61
N GLU A 118 4.06 8.31 7.42
CA GLU A 118 5.51 8.15 7.34
C GLU A 118 6.02 7.37 8.56
N LEU A 119 6.47 6.12 8.36
CA LEU A 119 7.19 5.36 9.37
C LEU A 119 8.68 5.73 9.28
N GLN A 120 9.18 6.46 10.26
CA GLN A 120 10.50 7.06 10.23
C GLN A 120 11.55 6.19 10.97
N GLY A 121 12.74 6.09 10.38
CA GLY A 121 13.83 5.36 10.99
C GLY A 121 13.61 3.84 10.96
N VAL A 122 13.08 3.33 9.85
CA VAL A 122 12.86 1.92 9.59
C VAL A 122 14.19 1.19 9.45
N ASN A 123 14.36 0.16 10.27
CA ASN A 123 15.52 -0.72 10.28
C ASN A 123 15.10 -2.14 9.92
N THR A 124 15.90 -2.81 9.10
CA THR A 124 15.60 -4.15 8.60
C THR A 124 16.77 -5.08 8.93
N SER A 125 16.51 -6.20 9.61
CA SER A 125 17.57 -7.16 9.96
C SER A 125 17.85 -8.19 8.87
N ILE A 126 17.00 -8.26 7.85
CA ILE A 126 17.21 -9.08 6.65
C ILE A 126 17.17 -8.21 5.39
N ARG A 127 17.83 -8.70 4.33
CA ARG A 127 17.71 -8.12 3.00
C ARG A 127 16.46 -8.69 2.32
N ASN A 128 15.42 -7.87 2.20
CA ASN A 128 14.23 -8.18 1.43
C ASN A 128 13.89 -7.02 0.49
N HIS A 129 13.32 -7.34 -0.67
CA HIS A 129 12.88 -6.38 -1.67
C HIS A 129 11.43 -5.94 -1.46
N ILE A 130 10.65 -6.69 -0.68
CA ILE A 130 9.22 -6.45 -0.52
C ILE A 130 8.85 -6.49 0.95
N TRP A 131 8.24 -5.42 1.43
CA TRP A 131 7.70 -5.28 2.78
C TRP A 131 6.19 -5.12 2.70
N LEU A 132 5.44 -5.98 3.39
CA LEU A 132 3.98 -6.03 3.36
C LEU A 132 3.41 -5.64 4.72
N TYR A 133 2.83 -4.45 4.81
CA TYR A 133 2.22 -3.93 6.04
C TYR A 133 0.73 -4.17 6.00
N ARG A 134 0.15 -4.85 7.00
CA ARG A 134 -1.30 -4.91 7.12
C ARG A 134 -1.76 -3.70 7.90
N VAL A 135 -2.73 -2.98 7.35
CA VAL A 135 -3.23 -1.73 7.95
C VAL A 135 -4.70 -1.89 8.27
N TYR A 136 -5.06 -1.47 9.46
CA TYR A 136 -6.42 -1.49 9.98
C TYR A 136 -6.80 -0.09 10.44
N GLY A 137 -8.08 0.24 10.31
CA GLY A 137 -8.68 1.47 10.78
C GLY A 137 -9.71 1.19 11.87
N LYS A 138 -9.84 2.10 12.81
CA LYS A 138 -10.92 2.07 13.81
C LYS A 138 -11.75 3.34 13.69
N MET A 139 -13.07 3.18 13.67
CA MET A 139 -14.03 4.29 13.64
C MET A 139 -14.53 4.62 15.05
N PRO A 140 -14.96 5.87 15.35
CA PRO A 140 -15.47 6.28 16.66
C PRO A 140 -16.50 5.32 17.27
N ASN A 141 -17.49 4.92 16.49
CA ASN A 141 -18.63 4.08 16.86
C ASN A 141 -18.33 2.55 16.83
N LEU A 142 -17.12 2.14 16.47
CA LEU A 142 -16.74 0.73 16.40
C LEU A 142 -15.73 0.36 17.50
N THR A 143 -15.97 -0.79 18.12
CA THR A 143 -15.02 -1.44 19.04
C THR A 143 -13.97 -2.23 18.28
N ALA A 144 -14.35 -2.85 17.16
CA ALA A 144 -13.47 -3.64 16.32
C ALA A 144 -12.65 -2.76 15.36
N GLN A 145 -11.49 -3.27 14.95
CA GLN A 145 -10.67 -2.72 13.89
C GLN A 145 -11.13 -3.30 12.54
N ILE A 146 -11.18 -2.47 11.51
CA ILE A 146 -11.56 -2.83 10.15
C ILE A 146 -10.30 -2.92 9.29
N PRO A 147 -10.05 -4.04 8.60
CA PRO A 147 -8.93 -4.14 7.67
C PRO A 147 -9.09 -3.14 6.52
N LEU A 148 -8.10 -2.26 6.34
CA LEU A 148 -8.03 -1.34 5.20
C LEU A 148 -7.26 -1.95 4.02
N GLY A 149 -6.43 -2.95 4.31
CA GLY A 149 -5.74 -3.75 3.30
C GLY A 149 -4.27 -4.00 3.65
N THR A 150 -3.46 -4.22 2.62
CA THR A 150 -2.01 -4.43 2.74
C THR A 150 -1.27 -3.42 1.87
N VAL A 151 -0.35 -2.67 2.48
CA VAL A 151 0.58 -1.81 1.75
C VAL A 151 1.80 -2.63 1.36
N ARG A 152 2.15 -2.59 0.08
CA ARG A 152 3.40 -3.13 -0.44
C ARG A 152 4.42 -1.99 -0.60
N ILE A 153 5.53 -2.09 0.10
CA ILE A 153 6.69 -1.21 -0.07
C ILE A 153 7.82 -2.01 -0.71
N GLN A 154 8.33 -1.51 -1.83
CA GLN A 154 9.41 -2.16 -2.57
C GLN A 154 10.74 -1.42 -2.36
N THR A 155 11.76 -2.18 -2.00
CA THR A 155 13.16 -1.76 -1.93
C THR A 155 13.96 -2.48 -3.01
N TYR A 156 15.08 -1.87 -3.42
CA TYR A 156 15.85 -2.30 -4.59
C TYR A 156 17.29 -2.63 -4.19
N GLY A 157 17.80 -3.73 -4.75
CA GLY A 157 19.23 -4.03 -4.76
C GLY A 157 20.00 -3.12 -5.71
N ARG A 158 21.31 -3.03 -5.48
CA ARG A 158 22.26 -2.56 -6.49
C ARG A 158 22.75 -3.73 -7.31
#